data_AF-A0A2U3LEP7-F1
#
_entry.id   AF-A0A2U3LEP7-F1
#
_cell.length_a   1.000
_cell.length_b   1.000
_cell.length_c   1.000
_cell.angle_alpha   90.00
_cell.angle_beta   90.00
_cell.angle_gamma   90.00
#
_symmetry.space_group_name_H-M   'P 1'
#
loop_
_entity.id
_entity.type
_entity.pdbx_description
1 polymer ?
#
loop_
_entity_poly.entity_id
_entity_poly.type
_entity_poly.pdbx_seq_one_letter_code
_entity_poly.pdbx_strand_id
1 'polypeptide(L)'
;MPLLRTAMYAKGVQFYCAPTVDDRETWPVSMRHIALEGRCFVLSACQANEAIRGGSVIVGPLGQVLAGPCYSGECILTAELDTGEIAEGKFDLDVVGHYARPDVFRLEVDEGTGYHCLKGPV
;
A
#
# COMPACT_ATOMS: atom_id res chain seq x y z
N MET A 1 7.06 6.11 -2.72
CA MET A 1 6.20 7.31 -2.83
C MET A 1 5.64 7.68 -1.45
N PRO A 2 6.44 8.29 -0.56
CA PRO A 2 6.03 8.53 0.83
C PRO A 2 4.83 9.48 0.95
N LEU A 3 4.85 10.64 0.29
CA LEU A 3 3.77 11.64 0.41
C LEU A 3 2.41 11.15 -0.12
N LEU A 4 2.40 10.40 -1.22
CA LEU A 4 1.18 9.78 -1.75
C LEU A 4 0.57 8.82 -0.74
N ARG A 5 1.38 7.97 -0.10
CA ARG A 5 0.90 7.03 0.93
C ARG A 5 0.33 7.79 2.13
N THR A 6 1.03 8.81 2.63
CA THR A 6 0.54 9.67 3.72
C THR A 6 -0.82 10.28 3.39
N ALA A 7 -1.00 10.81 2.17
CA ALA A 7 -2.28 11.33 1.72
C ALA A 7 -3.39 10.25 1.70
N MET A 8 -3.07 9.03 1.27
CA MET A 8 -4.01 7.91 1.27
C MET A 8 -4.37 7.44 2.70
N TYR A 9 -3.40 7.42 3.62
CA TYR A 9 -3.65 7.12 5.03
C TYR A 9 -4.55 8.16 5.68
N ALA A 10 -4.35 9.45 5.38
CA ALA A 10 -5.20 10.54 5.87
C ALA A 10 -6.65 10.43 5.36
N LYS A 11 -6.84 9.82 4.18
CA LYS A 11 -8.17 9.47 3.63
C LYS A 11 -8.76 8.17 4.20
N GLY A 12 -8.09 7.54 5.17
CA GLY A 12 -8.61 6.36 5.86
C GLY A 12 -8.50 5.06 5.08
N VAL A 13 -7.51 4.90 4.19
CA VAL A 13 -7.31 3.63 3.46
C VAL A 13 -7.14 2.46 4.44
N GLN A 14 -7.96 1.42 4.27
CA GLN A 14 -7.92 0.18 5.05
C GLN A 14 -7.44 -1.01 4.22
N PHE A 15 -7.65 -0.94 2.91
CA PHE A 15 -7.20 -1.92 1.93
C PHE A 15 -6.35 -1.20 0.88
N TYR A 16 -5.08 -1.54 0.82
CA TYR A 16 -4.10 -0.95 -0.09
C TYR A 16 -3.82 -1.93 -1.24
N CYS A 17 -4.42 -1.67 -2.40
CA CYS A 17 -4.20 -2.47 -3.60
C CYS A 17 -2.90 -2.04 -4.28
N ALA A 18 -1.99 -2.99 -4.49
CA ALA A 18 -0.66 -2.75 -5.05
C ALA A 18 -0.39 -3.69 -6.25
N PRO A 19 -1.04 -3.46 -7.42
CA PRO A 19 -0.70 -4.17 -8.64
C PRO A 19 0.73 -3.85 -9.08
N THR A 20 1.44 -4.84 -9.61
CA THR A 20 2.85 -4.70 -9.97
C THR A 20 3.28 -5.65 -11.09
N VAL A 21 4.48 -5.40 -11.60
CA VAL A 21 5.24 -6.29 -12.50
C VAL A 21 6.63 -6.58 -11.94
N ASP A 22 6.89 -6.22 -10.68
CA ASP A 22 8.16 -6.43 -9.98
C ASP A 22 8.11 -7.73 -9.16
N ASP A 23 8.83 -8.75 -9.61
CA ASP A 23 8.92 -10.06 -8.94
C ASP A 23 10.18 -10.23 -8.07
N ARG A 24 10.89 -9.14 -7.77
CA ARG A 24 12.07 -9.15 -6.91
C ARG A 24 11.70 -9.47 -5.46
N GLU A 25 12.64 -10.09 -4.74
CA GLU A 25 12.48 -10.41 -3.31
C GLU A 25 12.30 -9.17 -2.42
N THR A 26 12.73 -8.00 -2.89
CA THR A 26 12.55 -6.71 -2.21
C THR A 26 11.09 -6.24 -2.21
N TRP A 27 10.26 -6.73 -3.12
CA TRP A 27 8.87 -6.30 -3.26
C TRP A 27 8.00 -6.74 -2.07
N PRO A 28 7.94 -8.03 -1.67
CA PRO A 28 7.20 -8.45 -0.48
C PRO A 28 7.64 -7.73 0.81
N VAL A 29 8.94 -7.45 0.96
CA VAL A 29 9.46 -6.68 2.10
C VAL A 29 8.90 -5.26 2.12
N SER A 30 8.83 -4.62 0.94
CA SER A 30 8.23 -3.29 0.79
C SER A 30 6.73 -3.29 1.11
N MET A 31 6.00 -4.33 0.70
CA MET A 31 4.57 -4.48 1.01
C MET A 31 4.33 -4.65 2.51
N ARG A 32 5.20 -5.40 3.20
CA ARG A 32 5.15 -5.52 4.67
C ARG A 32 5.41 -4.19 5.37
N HIS A 33 6.37 -3.41 4.88
CA HIS A 33 6.61 -2.08 5.41
C HIS A 33 5.39 -1.15 5.20
N ILE A 34 4.76 -1.17 4.02
CA ILE A 34 3.53 -0.37 3.77
C ILE A 34 2.40 -0.78 4.71
N ALA A 35 2.18 -2.09 4.90
CA ALA A 35 1.15 -2.60 5.80
C ALA A 35 1.35 -2.11 7.24
N LEU A 36 2.59 -2.17 7.73
CA LEU A 36 2.97 -1.68 9.06
C LEU A 36 2.85 -0.17 9.20
N GLU A 37 3.32 0.60 8.22
CA GLU A 37 3.27 2.07 8.25
C GLU A 37 1.83 2.59 8.21
N GLY A 38 0.99 2.02 7.34
CA GLY A 38 -0.39 2.47 7.15
C GLY A 38 -1.41 1.83 8.08
N ARG A 39 -1.04 0.76 8.79
CA ARG A 39 -1.96 -0.14 9.51
C ARG A 39 -3.15 -0.54 8.64
N CYS A 40 -2.85 -1.05 7.46
CA CYS A 40 -3.85 -1.46 6.47
C CYS A 40 -3.50 -2.84 5.89
N PHE A 41 -4.49 -3.53 5.35
CA PHE A 41 -4.26 -4.74 4.58
C PHE A 41 -3.65 -4.37 3.23
N VAL A 42 -2.55 -5.00 2.85
CA VAL A 42 -1.93 -4.81 1.54
C VAL A 42 -2.24 -6.00 0.65
N LEU A 43 -2.87 -5.73 -0.48
CA LEU A 43 -3.26 -6.71 -1.50
C LEU A 43 -2.38 -6.48 -2.73
N SER A 44 -1.30 -7.25 -2.87
CA SER A 44 -0.41 -7.13 -4.00
C SER A 44 -0.66 -8.22 -5.04
N ALA A 45 -0.88 -7.78 -6.28
CA ALA A 45 -1.08 -8.65 -7.44
C ALA A 45 0.07 -8.44 -8.43
N CYS A 46 0.89 -9.47 -8.61
CA CYS A 46 1.95 -9.50 -9.60
C CYS A 46 1.57 -10.49 -10.72
N GLN A 47 1.76 -10.08 -11.97
CA GLN A 47 1.53 -10.96 -13.11
C GLN A 47 2.53 -12.14 -13.10
N ALA A 48 2.06 -13.32 -13.50
CA ALA A 48 2.90 -14.50 -13.65
C ALA A 48 2.89 -14.95 -15.11
N ASN A 49 4.05 -14.95 -15.77
CA ASN A 49 4.23 -15.37 -17.16
C ASN A 49 5.70 -15.79 -17.40
N GLU A 50 6.09 -15.98 -18.66
CA GLU A 50 7.44 -16.44 -19.04
C GLU A 50 8.57 -15.50 -18.57
N ALA A 51 8.30 -14.20 -18.38
CA ALA A 51 9.29 -13.20 -18.00
C ALA A 51 9.25 -12.82 -16.51
N ILE A 52 8.12 -13.07 -15.83
CA ILE A 52 7.87 -12.59 -14.46
C ILE A 52 7.32 -13.74 -13.64
N ARG A 53 7.98 -14.06 -12.53
CA ARG A 53 7.67 -15.24 -11.70
C ARG A 53 6.37 -15.12 -10.91
N GLY A 54 5.73 -13.96 -10.90
CA GLY A 54 4.65 -13.62 -9.98
C GLY A 54 5.19 -12.99 -8.70
N GLY A 55 4.72 -13.48 -7.54
CA GLY A 55 5.07 -12.92 -6.23
C GLY A 55 3.92 -12.16 -5.56
N SER A 56 2.68 -12.35 -6.04
CA SER A 56 1.48 -11.84 -5.38
C SER A 56 1.45 -12.24 -3.90
N VAL A 57 1.02 -11.32 -3.03
CA VAL A 57 1.06 -11.50 -1.57
C VAL A 57 -0.05 -10.69 -0.90
N ILE A 58 -0.64 -11.26 0.15
CA ILE A 58 -1.58 -10.58 1.06
C ILE A 58 -0.88 -10.38 2.40
N VAL A 59 -0.86 -9.15 2.88
CA VAL A 59 -0.20 -8.79 4.15
C VAL A 59 -1.19 -8.07 5.07
N GLY A 60 -1.22 -8.46 6.34
CA GLY A 60 -2.04 -7.82 7.36
C GLY A 60 -1.39 -6.56 7.97
N PRO A 61 -2.16 -5.76 8.72
CA PRO A 61 -1.74 -4.46 9.26
C PRO A 61 -0.62 -4.55 10.33
N LEU A 62 -0.35 -5.75 10.84
CA LEU A 62 0.76 -6.03 11.74
C LEU A 62 1.99 -6.61 11.00
N GLY A 63 1.98 -6.58 9.67
CA GLY A 63 3.09 -7.02 8.82
C GLY A 63 3.19 -8.53 8.64
N GLN A 64 2.19 -9.28 9.09
CA GLN A 64 2.06 -10.72 8.91
C GLN A 64 1.66 -11.04 7.46
N VAL A 65 2.30 -12.06 6.87
CA VAL A 65 1.91 -12.55 5.54
C VAL A 65 0.75 -13.53 5.71
N LEU A 66 -0.40 -13.18 5.16
CA LEU A 66 -1.63 -13.97 5.26
C LEU A 66 -1.75 -14.98 4.11
N ALA A 67 -1.24 -14.64 2.92
CA ALA A 67 -1.16 -15.53 1.77
C ALA A 67 0.00 -15.13 0.83
N GLY A 68 0.63 -16.12 0.19
CA GLY A 68 1.80 -15.91 -0.67
C GLY A 68 3.12 -15.71 0.11
N PRO A 69 4.17 -15.15 -0.50
CA PRO A 69 4.25 -14.78 -1.92
C PRO A 69 4.19 -16.00 -2.85
N CYS A 70 3.41 -15.89 -3.93
CA CYS A 70 3.19 -16.99 -4.88
C CYS A 70 4.11 -16.87 -6.10
N TYR A 71 5.14 -17.73 -6.18
CA TYR A 71 6.10 -17.77 -7.30
C TYR A 71 5.93 -18.99 -8.21
N SER A 72 4.92 -19.83 -7.97
CA SER A 72 4.68 -21.09 -8.68
C SER A 72 3.88 -20.93 -9.99
N GLY A 73 3.77 -19.71 -10.52
CA GLY A 73 2.95 -19.39 -11.69
C GLY A 73 1.62 -18.71 -11.32
N GLU A 74 0.63 -18.82 -12.22
CA GLU A 74 -0.70 -18.25 -12.00
C GLU A 74 -1.39 -18.89 -10.79
N CYS A 75 -1.97 -18.06 -9.92
CA CYS A 75 -2.64 -18.54 -8.71
C CYS A 75 -3.73 -17.58 -8.24
N ILE A 76 -4.71 -18.13 -7.51
CA ILE A 76 -5.70 -17.37 -6.76
C ILE A 76 -5.26 -17.39 -5.29
N LEU A 77 -4.93 -16.22 -4.75
CA LEU A 77 -4.65 -16.06 -3.32
C LEU A 77 -5.93 -15.64 -2.60
N THR A 78 -6.19 -16.29 -1.46
CA THR A 78 -7.33 -15.98 -0.60
C THR A 78 -6.86 -15.89 0.84
N ALA A 79 -7.49 -15.01 1.62
CA ALA A 79 -7.28 -14.86 3.05
C ALA A 79 -8.54 -14.27 3.68
N GLU A 80 -8.83 -14.66 4.92
CA GLU A 80 -9.85 -14.02 5.75
C GLU A 80 -9.22 -12.81 6.44
N LEU A 81 -9.89 -11.66 6.39
CA LEU A 81 -9.36 -10.38 6.88
C LEU A 81 -10.23 -9.88 8.04
N ASP A 82 -9.66 -9.85 9.25
CA ASP A 82 -10.31 -9.22 10.40
C ASP A 82 -10.00 -7.72 10.41
N THR A 83 -11.02 -6.90 10.12
CA THR A 83 -10.86 -5.45 10.10
C THR A 83 -10.65 -4.83 11.49
N GLY A 84 -10.89 -5.59 12.57
CA GLY A 84 -10.55 -5.19 13.94
C GLY A 84 -9.06 -4.97 14.13
N GLU A 85 -8.20 -5.75 13.46
CA GLU A 85 -6.74 -5.63 13.55
C GLU A 85 -6.21 -4.25 13.12
N ILE A 86 -6.96 -3.52 12.28
CA ILE A 86 -6.59 -2.15 11.87
C ILE A 86 -6.67 -1.20 13.05
N ALA A 87 -7.76 -1.27 13.83
CA ALA A 87 -7.95 -0.42 14.99
C ALA A 87 -6.92 -0.76 16.08
N GLU A 88 -6.66 -2.04 16.30
CA GLU A 88 -5.62 -2.51 17.23
C GLU A 88 -4.22 -2.05 16.79
N GLY A 89 -3.88 -2.18 15.51
CA GLY A 89 -2.60 -1.71 14.98
C GLY A 89 -2.43 -0.19 15.09
N LYS A 90 -3.51 0.57 14.88
CA LYS A 90 -3.51 2.03 15.04
C LYS A 90 -3.37 2.48 16.49
N PHE A 91 -3.65 1.62 17.47
CA PHE A 91 -3.36 1.95 18.88
C PHE A 91 -1.86 2.10 19.14
N ASP A 92 -1.03 1.29 18.47
CA ASP A 92 0.44 1.33 18.58
C ASP A 92 1.06 2.40 17.66
N LEU A 93 0.56 2.53 16.41
CA LEU A 93 1.08 3.51 15.45
C LEU A 93 -0.02 4.04 14.53
N ASP A 94 -0.29 5.35 14.63
CA ASP A 94 -1.11 6.09 13.67
C ASP A 94 -0.34 7.29 13.10
N VAL A 95 0.23 7.10 11.91
CA VAL A 95 1.14 8.04 11.23
C VAL A 95 0.48 9.35 10.77
N VAL A 96 -0.84 9.38 10.66
CA VAL A 96 -1.62 10.59 10.29
C VAL A 96 -2.48 11.12 11.43
N GLY A 97 -2.53 10.39 12.55
CA GLY A 97 -3.15 10.81 13.80
C GLY A 97 -2.11 11.22 14.84
N HIS A 98 -2.03 10.48 15.95
CA HIS A 98 -1.29 10.89 17.14
C HIS A 98 0.24 10.88 16.99
N TYR A 99 0.81 10.27 15.94
CA TYR A 99 2.24 10.38 15.61
C TYR A 99 2.56 11.50 14.59
N ALA A 100 1.56 12.17 14.02
CA ALA A 100 1.74 13.03 12.83
C ALA A 100 2.45 14.38 13.07
N ARG A 101 2.58 14.82 14.33
CA ARG A 101 3.21 16.13 14.71
C ARG A 101 2.76 17.31 13.83
N PRO A 102 1.45 17.64 13.81
CA PRO A 102 0.91 18.72 12.99
C PRO A 102 1.40 20.12 13.39
N ASP A 103 2.06 20.25 14.53
CA ASP A 103 2.75 21.46 15.00
C ASP A 103 4.07 21.73 14.26
N VAL A 104 4.65 20.72 13.58
CA VAL A 104 5.91 20.83 12.85
C VAL A 104 5.73 20.63 11.35
N PHE A 105 4.92 19.64 10.94
CA PHE A 105 4.74 19.27 9.54
C PHE A 105 3.27 19.32 9.12
N ARG A 106 3.02 19.83 7.91
CA ARG A 106 1.72 19.78 7.24
C ARG A 106 1.92 19.32 5.80
N LEU A 107 1.04 18.42 5.35
CA LEU A 107 0.93 18.04 3.95
C LEU A 107 -0.35 18.63 3.37
N GLU A 108 -0.22 19.41 2.31
CA GLU A 108 -1.34 19.91 1.50
C GLU A 108 -1.28 19.24 0.12
N VAL A 109 -2.42 18.74 -0.36
CA VAL A 109 -2.52 18.00 -1.62
C VAL A 109 -3.41 18.80 -2.57
N ASP A 110 -2.89 19.09 -3.77
CA ASP A 110 -3.70 19.62 -4.86
C ASP A 110 -4.50 18.47 -5.49
N GLU A 111 -5.83 18.55 -5.41
CA GLU A 111 -6.77 17.57 -5.97
C GLU A 111 -7.47 18.09 -7.23
N GLY A 112 -7.01 19.21 -7.79
CA GLY A 112 -7.55 19.79 -9.00
C GLY A 112 -7.46 18.82 -10.19
N THR A 113 -8.51 18.77 -11.00
CA THR A 113 -8.57 17.95 -12.23
C THR A 113 -7.81 18.59 -13.41
N GLY A 114 -6.83 19.45 -13.11
CA GLY A 114 -6.19 20.34 -14.07
C GLY A 114 -5.21 19.60 -14.98
N TYR A 115 -5.67 19.16 -16.15
CA TYR A 115 -4.75 18.93 -17.26
C TYR A 115 -4.17 20.28 -17.68
N HIS A 116 -2.95 20.58 -17.25
CA HIS A 116 -2.14 21.64 -17.87
C HIS A 116 -1.72 21.16 -19.27
N CYS A 117 -2.66 21.18 -20.20
CA CYS A 117 -2.31 21.15 -21.62
C CYS A 117 -1.58 22.47 -21.88
N LEU A 118 -0.24 22.42 -21.92
CA LEU A 118 0.60 23.52 -22.33
C LEU A 118 0.22 23.88 -23.77
N LYS A 119 -0.81 24.70 -23.95
CA LYS A 119 -1.05 25.40 -25.21
C LYS A 119 0.10 26.39 -25.34
N GLY A 120 1.11 26.00 -26.11
CA GLY A 120 2.16 26.90 -26.56
C GLY A 120 1.56 28.12 -27.29
N PRO A 121 2.31 29.22 -27.40
CA PRO A 121 1.81 30.44 -28.00
C PRO A 121 1.52 30.19 -29.49
N VAL A 122 0.29 30.52 -29.89
CA VAL A 122 -0.06 30.85 -31.28
C VAL A 122 0.54 32.20 -31.66
#